data_AF-A0AAV5BVP1-F1
#
_entry.id   AF-A0AAV5BVP1-F1
#
_cell.length_a   1.000
_cell.length_b   1.000
_cell.length_c   1.000
_cell.angle_alpha   90.00
_cell.angle_beta   90.00
_cell.angle_gamma   90.00
#
_symmetry.space_group_name_H-M   'P 1'
#
loop_
_entity.id
_entity.type
_entity.pdbx_description
1 polymer ?
#
loop_
_entity_poly.entity_id
_entity_poly.type
_entity_poly.pdbx_seq_one_letter_code
_entity_poly.pdbx_strand_id
1 'polypeptide(L)' 'MAALAAALTTGLLLVLATAPAKADTDSADAAALVNLYTSWNSPSQLTGWSAGGGDPCGAGWQGVTCTGAGVTEM' A
#
# COMPACT_ATOMS: atom_id res chain seq x y z
N MET A 1 7.00 -15.75 -39.20
CA MET A 1 6.96 -14.32 -38.80
C MET A 1 5.59 -13.88 -38.25
N ALA A 2 4.63 -14.78 -37.99
CA ALA A 2 3.36 -14.41 -37.32
C ALA A 2 3.40 -14.59 -35.79
N ALA A 3 4.25 -15.50 -35.28
CA ALA A 3 4.33 -15.83 -33.86
C ALA A 3 5.03 -14.74 -33.00
N LEU A 4 5.98 -13.99 -33.56
CA LEU A 4 6.65 -12.90 -32.84
C LEU A 4 5.71 -11.71 -32.60
N ALA A 5 4.77 -11.45 -33.52
CA ALA A 5 3.79 -10.37 -33.36
C ALA A 5 2.79 -10.66 -32.22
N ALA A 6 2.41 -11.93 -32.02
CA ALA A 6 1.47 -12.32 -30.97
C ALA A 6 2.06 -12.27 -29.55
N ALA A 7 3.37 -12.54 -29.40
CA ALA A 7 4.06 -12.49 -28.11
C ALA A 7 4.27 -11.03 -27.64
N LEU A 8 4.54 -10.12 -28.58
CA LEU A 8 4.69 -8.69 -28.30
C LEU A 8 3.38 -8.03 -27.85
N THR A 9 2.24 -8.45 -28.40
CA THR A 9 0.93 -7.90 -28.04
C THR A 9 0.42 -8.40 -26.69
N THR A 10 0.67 -9.66 -26.34
CA THR A 10 0.32 -10.20 -25.00
C THR A 10 1.22 -9.65 -23.91
N GLY A 11 2.52 -9.50 -24.16
CA GLY A 11 3.46 -8.90 -23.22
C GLY A 11 3.15 -7.42 -22.95
N LEU A 12 2.80 -6.65 -23.98
CA LEU A 12 2.44 -5.24 -23.85
C LEU A 12 1.14 -5.02 -23.07
N LEU A 13 0.12 -5.89 -23.25
CA LEU A 13 -1.15 -5.80 -22.51
C LEU A 13 -0.97 -6.02 -21.01
N LEU A 14 -0.02 -6.87 -20.59
CA LEU A 14 0.18 -7.19 -19.17
C LEU A 14 0.87 -6.04 -18.40
N VAL A 15 1.67 -5.22 -19.08
CA VAL A 15 2.37 -4.07 -18.47
C VAL A 15 1.40 -2.92 -18.15
N LEU A 16 0.36 -2.71 -18.96
CA LEU A 16 -0.61 -1.60 -18.76
C LEU A 16 -1.60 -1.82 -17.60
N ALA A 17 -1.71 -3.05 -17.07
CA ALA A 17 -2.67 -3.35 -16.00
C ALA A 17 -2.17 -2.99 -14.59
N THR A 18 -0.89 -2.65 -14.44
CA THR A 18 -0.34 -2.20 -13.16
C THR A 18 -0.61 -0.72 -12.93
N ALA A 19 -1.89 -0.38 -12.71
CA ALA A 19 -2.20 0.90 -12.10
C ALA A 19 -1.53 0.94 -10.72
N PRO A 20 -0.75 1.98 -10.38
CA PRO A 20 -0.27 2.12 -9.01
C PRO A 20 -1.52 2.17 -8.12
N ALA A 21 -1.60 1.26 -7.15
CA ALA A 21 -2.58 1.40 -6.08
C ALA A 21 -2.35 2.79 -5.50
N LYS A 22 -3.30 3.70 -5.72
CA LYS A 22 -3.20 5.07 -5.23
C LYS A 22 -3.26 4.96 -3.71
N ALA A 23 -2.11 5.05 -3.07
CA ALA A 23 -2.05 5.13 -1.62
C ALA A 23 -2.56 6.52 -1.24
N ASP A 24 -3.57 6.56 -0.38
CA ASP A 24 -4.05 7.79 0.20
C ASP A 24 -3.04 8.35 1.19
N THR A 25 -2.24 7.51 1.86
CA THR A 25 -1.18 7.93 2.80
C THR A 25 0.18 8.19 2.14
N ASP A 26 0.92 9.19 2.64
CA ASP A 26 2.33 9.40 2.31
C ASP A 26 3.17 8.15 2.64
N SER A 27 4.07 7.78 1.72
CA SER A 27 4.87 6.57 1.84
C SER A 27 5.79 6.54 3.07
N ALA A 28 6.29 7.70 3.53
CA ALA A 28 7.14 7.78 4.71
C ALA A 28 6.32 7.58 5.99
N ASP A 29 5.12 8.16 6.06
CA ASP A 29 4.19 7.97 7.18
C ASP A 29 3.75 6.52 7.29
N ALA A 30 3.39 5.89 6.17
CA ALA A 30 3.03 4.47 6.13
C ALA A 30 4.19 3.57 6.60
N ALA A 31 5.42 3.83 6.14
CA ALA A 31 6.59 3.07 6.56
C ALA A 31 6.89 3.26 8.06
N ALA A 32 6.75 4.48 8.58
CA ALA A 32 6.94 4.77 9.99
C ALA A 32 5.96 4.00 10.89
N LEU A 33 4.68 3.98 10.53
CA LEU A 33 3.65 3.23 11.27
C LEU A 33 3.90 1.71 11.22
N VAL A 34 4.30 1.16 10.08
CA VAL A 34 4.65 -0.27 9.95
C VAL A 34 5.83 -0.63 10.86
N ASN A 35 6.87 0.22 10.89
CA ASN A 35 8.03 0.03 11.77
C ASN A 35 7.65 0.10 13.25
N LEU A 36 6.78 1.06 13.61
CA LEU A 36 6.25 1.19 14.97
C LEU A 36 5.48 -0.07 15.39
N TYR A 37 4.54 -0.51 14.56
CA TYR A 37 3.73 -1.71 14.81
C TYR A 37 4.59 -2.95 15.02
N THR A 38 5.59 -3.13 14.17
CA THR A 38 6.53 -4.25 14.25
C THR A 38 7.36 -4.17 15.54
N SER A 39 7.83 -2.98 15.92
CA SER A 39 8.61 -2.75 17.15
C SER A 39 7.79 -3.01 18.42
N TRP A 40 6.47 -2.85 18.35
CA TRP A 40 5.53 -3.20 19.43
C TRP A 40 5.15 -4.68 19.47
N ASN A 41 5.80 -5.54 18.68
CA ASN A 41 5.47 -6.96 18.53
C ASN A 41 4.07 -7.20 17.95
N SER A 42 3.61 -6.32 17.06
CA SER A 42 2.37 -6.49 16.30
C SER A 42 1.12 -6.76 17.17
N PRO A 43 0.75 -5.83 18.07
CA PRO A 43 -0.36 -6.02 18.99
C PRO A 43 -1.70 -6.21 18.27
N SER A 44 -2.42 -7.27 18.61
CA SER A 44 -3.68 -7.64 17.94
C SER A 44 -4.86 -6.69 18.18
N GLN A 45 -4.74 -5.74 19.11
CA GLN A 45 -5.78 -4.75 19.37
C GLN A 45 -5.84 -3.67 18.29
N LEU A 46 -4.75 -3.48 17.54
CA LEU A 46 -4.65 -2.50 16.47
C LEU A 46 -5.23 -3.06 15.16
N THR A 47 -6.56 -3.15 15.11
CA THR A 47 -7.29 -3.67 13.95
C THR A 47 -6.89 -2.93 12.67
N GLY A 48 -6.64 -3.68 11.60
CA GLY A 48 -6.27 -3.15 10.28
C GLY A 48 -4.77 -2.90 10.09
N TRP A 49 -3.99 -2.83 11.18
CA TRP A 49 -2.55 -2.69 11.10
C TRP A 49 -1.89 -3.96 10.57
N SER A 50 -0.82 -3.80 9.78
CA SER A 50 -0.10 -4.91 9.16
C SER A 50 1.39 -4.64 9.11
N ALA A 51 2.20 -5.59 9.58
CA ALA A 51 3.65 -5.56 9.44
C ALA A 51 4.10 -5.76 7.98
N GLY A 52 3.22 -6.28 7.12
CA GLY A 52 3.46 -6.41 5.68
C GLY A 52 3.25 -5.11 4.90
N GLY A 53 2.93 -4.00 5.59
CA GLY A 53 2.56 -2.74 4.96
C GLY A 53 1.08 -2.65 4.63
N GLY A 54 0.71 -1.53 4.02
CA GLY A 54 -0.65 -1.17 3.67
C GLY A 54 -0.79 0.34 3.53
N ASP A 55 -2.02 0.79 3.38
CA ASP A 55 -2.37 2.21 3.32
C ASP A 55 -3.12 2.59 4.62
N PRO A 56 -2.47 3.23 5.60
CA PRO A 56 -3.10 3.56 6.88
C PRO A 56 -4.40 4.36 6.76
N CYS A 57 -4.41 5.38 5.90
CA CYS A 57 -5.57 6.22 5.65
C CYS A 57 -6.62 5.51 4.80
N GLY A 58 -6.20 4.86 3.70
CA GLY A 58 -7.12 4.19 2.76
C GLY A 58 -7.77 2.92 3.34
N ALA A 59 -7.04 2.19 4.20
CA ALA A 59 -7.54 1.01 4.88
C ALA A 59 -8.17 1.31 6.26
N GLY A 60 -8.09 2.56 6.73
CA GLY A 60 -8.68 2.99 8.00
C GLY A 60 -8.09 2.28 9.21
N TRP A 61 -6.77 2.36 9.38
CA TRP A 61 -6.08 1.74 10.51
C TRP A 61 -6.61 2.26 11.85
N GLN A 62 -6.85 1.35 12.79
CA GLN A 62 -7.41 1.71 14.10
C GLN A 62 -6.53 2.75 14.80
N GLY A 63 -7.12 3.87 15.20
CA GLY A 63 -6.43 4.96 15.90
C GLY A 63 -5.71 5.95 14.99
N VAL A 64 -5.58 5.67 13.69
CA VAL A 64 -4.91 6.57 12.73
C VAL A 64 -5.93 7.54 12.13
N THR A 65 -5.64 8.84 12.22
CA THR A 65 -6.41 9.87 11.53
C THR A 65 -5.54 10.59 10.53
N CYS A 66 -6.07 10.83 9.33
CA CYS A 66 -5.35 11.47 8.24
C CYS A 66 -6.04 12.75 7.76
N THR A 67 -5.22 13.71 7.33
CA THR A 67 -5.68 14.90 6.62
C THR A 67 -4.96 15.00 5.28
N GLY A 68 -5.71 14.84 4.18
CA GLY A 68 -5.09 14.64 2.87
C GLY A 68 -4.30 13.32 2.88
N ALA A 69 -3.01 13.39 2.56
CA ALA A 69 -2.13 12.22 2.58
C ALA A 69 -1.30 12.06 3.85
N GLY A 70 -1.31 13.03 4.77
CA GLY A 70 -0.51 12.97 5.99
C GLY A 70 -1.27 12.31 7.13
N VAL A 71 -0.56 11.51 7.93
CA VAL A 71 -1.05 11.04 9.24
C VAL A 71 -0.93 12.18 10.23
N THR A 72 -2.06 12.60 10.81
CA THR A 72 -2.11 13.75 11.73
C THR A 72 -2.31 13.34 13.18
N GLU A 73 -2.87 12.16 13.46
CA GLU A 73 -3.09 11.65 14.81
C GLU A 73 -2.97 10.11 14.85
N MET A 74 -2.55 9.57 16.01
CA MET A 74 -2.31 8.14 16.28
C MET A 74 -2.59 7.78 17.74
#